data_AF-A0A8T2RZQ3-F1
#
_entry.id   AF-A0A8T2RZQ3-F1
#
_cell.length_a   1.000
_cell.length_b   1.000
_cell.length_c   1.000
_cell.angle_alpha   90.00
_cell.angle_beta   90.00
_cell.angle_gamma   90.00
#
_symmetry.space_group_name_H-M   'P 1'
#
loop_
_entity.id
_entity.type
_entity.pdbx_description
1 polymer ?
#
loop_
_entity_poly.entity_id
_entity_poly.type
_entity_poly.pdbx_seq_one_letter_code
_entity_poly.pdbx_strand_id
1 'polypeptide(L)'
;MLSEAFGVDVSITHDIFSRQKDVTITRAGKKFNFPYLEGTHRDGENDVAAEFTFSMHSGKADLIVPDGGWLSFVTRNKLPVLSKVGLSAVRVKLEPRAMIAPLWSPNAHQIIRFLRGDGRVEVASNDGESLLQEDLKENDVIIVPKFYPSTIIAGERGLEFIKILTSDSPTASYFAGGNSVYKAIPAQVVAEALQIPLEEEIYIRQQRRKDEVILPAVRQHEI
;
A
#
# COMPACT_ATOMS: atom_id res chain seq x y z
N MET A 1 0.04 37.35 -30.18
CA MET A 1 -0.22 36.80 -28.83
C MET A 1 0.82 35.77 -28.40
N LEU A 2 0.84 34.54 -28.94
CA LEU A 2 1.85 33.53 -28.54
C LEU A 2 3.28 33.91 -28.97
N SER A 3 3.44 34.42 -30.20
CA SER A 3 4.72 34.94 -30.70
C SER A 3 5.25 36.08 -29.84
N GLU A 4 4.37 37.00 -29.45
CA GLU A 4 4.70 38.11 -28.54
C GLU A 4 5.02 37.63 -27.12
N ALA A 5 4.26 36.67 -26.58
CA ALA A 5 4.49 36.12 -25.24
C ALA A 5 5.83 35.39 -25.12
N PHE A 6 6.24 34.68 -26.18
CA PHE A 6 7.55 34.02 -26.26
C PHE A 6 8.66 34.94 -26.78
N GLY A 7 8.33 36.12 -27.30
CA GLY A 7 9.30 37.04 -27.92
C GLY A 7 9.94 36.51 -29.20
N VAL A 8 9.20 35.74 -30.00
CA VAL A 8 9.69 35.07 -31.22
C VAL A 8 8.84 35.42 -32.44
N ASP A 9 9.36 35.14 -33.65
CA ASP A 9 8.60 35.30 -34.89
C ASP A 9 7.38 34.36 -34.96
N VAL A 10 6.34 34.78 -35.68
CA VAL A 10 5.10 34.01 -35.86
C VAL A 10 5.36 32.64 -36.52
N SER A 11 6.31 32.55 -37.46
CA SER A 11 6.67 31.29 -38.11
C SER A 11 7.18 30.22 -37.13
N ILE A 12 7.92 30.63 -36.09
CA ILE A 12 8.40 29.72 -35.04
C ILE A 12 7.23 29.18 -34.23
N THR A 13 6.25 30.04 -33.91
CA THR A 13 5.05 29.55 -33.23
C THR A 13 4.25 28.58 -34.09
N HIS A 14 4.16 28.81 -35.41
CA HIS A 14 3.54 27.86 -36.33
C HIS A 14 4.28 26.51 -36.34
N ASP A 15 5.61 26.52 -36.34
CA ASP A 15 6.42 25.31 -36.26
C ASP A 15 6.18 24.52 -34.96
N ILE A 16 6.10 25.19 -33.80
CA ILE A 16 5.83 24.56 -32.50
C ILE A 16 4.51 23.77 -32.52
N PHE A 17 3.46 24.34 -33.12
CA PHE A 17 2.15 23.68 -33.17
C PHE A 17 2.03 22.62 -34.27
N SER A 18 2.78 22.74 -35.37
CA SER A 18 2.57 21.92 -36.57
C SER A 18 3.56 20.76 -36.74
N ARG A 19 4.77 20.86 -36.16
CA ARG A 19 5.85 19.89 -36.42
C ARG A 19 5.78 18.64 -35.55
N GLN A 20 5.38 18.74 -34.28
CA GLN A 20 5.24 17.59 -33.39
C GLN A 20 3.83 17.02 -33.47
N LYS A 21 3.71 15.75 -33.87
CA LYS A 21 2.42 15.05 -34.03
C LYS A 21 2.19 13.97 -32.97
N ASP A 22 3.22 13.61 -32.21
CA ASP A 22 3.09 12.69 -31.08
C ASP A 22 2.26 13.35 -29.95
N VAL A 23 1.43 12.55 -29.29
CA VAL A 23 0.57 12.97 -28.19
C VAL A 23 1.10 12.32 -26.90
N THR A 24 1.52 13.13 -25.92
CA THR A 24 2.06 12.74 -24.60
C THR A 24 3.47 12.13 -24.58
N ILE A 25 3.77 11.04 -25.31
CA ILE A 25 5.10 10.40 -25.30
C ILE A 25 5.75 10.54 -26.68
N THR A 26 6.90 11.22 -26.75
CA THR A 26 7.65 11.45 -27.99
C THR A 26 8.97 10.67 -27.97
N ARG A 27 9.32 10.05 -29.10
CA ARG A 27 10.64 9.45 -29.27
C ARG A 27 11.71 10.55 -29.38
N ALA A 28 12.56 10.66 -28.37
CA ALA A 28 13.75 11.51 -28.45
C ALA A 28 14.73 11.00 -29.53
N GLY A 29 15.43 11.92 -30.19
CA GLY A 29 16.45 11.60 -31.19
C GLY A 29 17.66 10.85 -30.60
N LYS A 30 18.45 10.19 -31.45
CA LYS A 30 19.60 9.33 -31.04
C LYS A 30 20.70 10.04 -30.22
N LYS A 31 20.79 11.37 -30.30
CA LYS A 31 21.70 12.19 -29.49
C LYS A 31 20.86 13.22 -28.73
N PHE A 32 20.29 12.79 -27.61
CA PHE A 32 19.53 13.66 -26.71
C PHE A 32 20.32 13.80 -25.40
N ASN A 33 20.95 14.95 -25.20
CA ASN A 33 21.67 15.25 -23.97
C ASN A 33 20.73 16.02 -23.05
N PHE A 34 20.25 15.37 -21.98
CA PHE A 34 19.76 16.11 -20.84
C PHE A 34 20.98 16.71 -20.11
N PRO A 35 21.09 18.03 -19.95
CA PRO A 35 22.14 18.61 -19.14
C PRO A 35 21.93 18.13 -17.70
N TYR A 36 22.76 17.20 -17.26
CA TYR A 36 22.87 16.86 -15.86
C TYR A 36 23.66 17.99 -15.20
N LEU A 37 23.04 18.72 -14.28
CA LEU A 37 23.74 19.76 -13.53
C LEU A 37 24.66 19.06 -12.51
N GLU A 38 25.93 18.89 -12.84
CA GLU A 38 26.95 18.42 -11.90
C GLU A 38 27.04 19.38 -10.70
N GLY A 39 27.07 18.83 -9.48
CA GLY A 39 27.17 19.61 -8.25
C GLY A 39 25.88 19.73 -7.43
N THR A 40 24.73 19.32 -7.96
CA THR A 40 23.55 19.05 -7.12
C THR A 40 23.65 17.64 -6.53
N HIS A 41 24.64 17.39 -5.67
CA HIS A 41 24.52 16.27 -4.75
C HIS A 41 23.27 16.54 -3.90
N ARG A 42 22.26 15.70 -4.11
CA ARG A 42 20.91 15.76 -3.53
C ARG A 42 20.91 15.27 -2.08
N ASP A 43 21.86 15.77 -1.30
CA ASP A 43 22.05 15.46 0.11
C ASP A 43 21.98 16.78 0.88
N GLY A 44 20.78 17.35 1.00
CA GLY A 44 20.59 18.60 1.72
C GLY A 44 19.16 19.14 1.70
N GLU A 45 18.81 19.88 2.75
CA GLU A 45 17.50 20.46 3.09
C GLU A 45 16.78 21.29 2.00
N ASN A 46 17.35 21.47 0.81
CA ASN A 46 16.81 22.34 -0.25
C ASN A 46 16.62 21.64 -1.63
N ASP A 47 16.64 20.31 -1.71
CA ASP A 47 16.25 19.62 -2.95
C ASP A 47 14.73 19.58 -3.10
N VAL A 48 14.19 20.47 -3.95
CA VAL A 48 12.77 20.51 -4.30
C VAL A 48 12.28 19.15 -4.80
N ALA A 49 13.09 18.38 -5.54
CA ALA A 49 12.68 17.07 -6.04
C ALA A 49 12.59 16.00 -4.94
N ALA A 50 13.40 16.12 -3.89
CA ALA A 50 13.33 15.27 -2.71
C ALA A 50 12.01 15.46 -1.94
N GLU A 51 11.35 16.63 -2.09
CA GLU A 51 10.01 16.85 -1.52
C GLU A 51 8.90 16.05 -2.22
N PHE A 52 9.14 15.56 -3.46
CA PHE A 52 8.11 14.90 -4.28
C PHE A 52 8.42 13.43 -4.61
N THR A 53 9.61 12.92 -4.27
CA THR A 53 10.03 11.57 -4.63
C THR A 53 10.42 10.76 -3.40
N PHE A 54 9.93 9.52 -3.31
CA PHE A 54 10.35 8.58 -2.28
C PHE A 54 10.57 7.19 -2.89
N SER A 55 11.76 6.60 -2.67
CA SER A 55 12.05 5.23 -3.11
C SER A 55 11.58 4.21 -2.09
N MET A 56 10.56 3.43 -2.45
CA MET A 56 10.09 2.29 -1.65
C MET A 56 10.87 0.99 -1.93
N HIS A 57 11.94 1.04 -2.73
CA HIS A 57 12.77 -0.13 -3.04
C HIS A 57 14.04 -0.21 -2.21
N SER A 58 14.70 0.92 -1.99
CA SER A 58 15.94 1.02 -1.22
C SER A 58 15.74 1.38 0.25
N GLY A 59 14.51 1.71 0.64
CA GLY A 59 14.18 2.10 2.02
C GLY A 59 14.13 0.91 2.99
N LYS A 60 14.42 1.18 4.27
CA LYS A 60 14.24 0.22 5.36
C LYS A 60 12.75 -0.09 5.54
N ALA A 61 12.41 -1.35 5.79
CA ALA A 61 11.07 -1.74 6.19
C ALA A 61 10.72 -1.15 7.58
N ASP A 62 9.48 -0.69 7.73
CA ASP A 62 8.98 -0.17 9.01
C ASP A 62 8.60 -1.30 9.97
N LEU A 63 8.16 -2.43 9.41
CA LEU A 63 7.84 -3.65 10.14
C LEU A 63 8.43 -4.83 9.40
N ILE A 64 9.12 -5.70 10.15
CA ILE A 64 9.63 -6.98 9.70
C ILE A 64 9.10 -8.02 10.67
N VAL A 65 8.41 -9.03 10.14
CA VAL A 65 7.91 -10.17 10.90
C VAL A 65 8.67 -11.41 10.43
N PRO A 66 9.48 -12.05 11.29
CA PRO A 66 10.15 -13.30 10.95
C PRO A 66 9.17 -14.33 10.42
N ASP A 67 9.53 -14.99 9.31
CA ASP A 67 8.70 -15.99 8.61
C ASP A 67 7.32 -15.49 8.11
N GLY A 68 7.03 -14.18 8.24
CA GLY A 68 5.80 -13.55 7.78
C GLY A 68 6.01 -12.57 6.63
N GLY A 69 7.10 -11.80 6.67
CA GLY A 69 7.47 -10.84 5.64
C GLY A 69 7.75 -9.45 6.19
N TRP A 70 7.50 -8.41 5.39
CA TRP A 70 7.76 -7.03 5.78
C TRP A 70 6.84 -6.04 5.08
N LEU A 71 6.76 -4.84 5.65
CA LEU A 71 6.10 -3.71 5.01
C LEU A 71 6.84 -2.40 5.23
N SER A 72 6.63 -1.44 4.32
CA SER A 72 7.16 -0.08 4.40
C SER A 72 6.09 0.91 3.96
N PHE A 73 5.78 1.85 4.85
CA PHE A 73 4.83 2.93 4.63
C PHE A 73 5.53 4.18 4.09
N VAL A 74 4.80 4.94 3.29
CA VAL A 74 5.11 6.31 2.91
C VAL A 74 3.87 7.15 3.18
N THR A 75 3.92 7.89 4.28
CA THR A 75 2.87 8.81 4.73
C THR A 75 3.41 10.24 4.71
N ARG A 76 2.59 11.21 5.10
CA ARG A 76 3.02 12.62 5.29
C ARG A 76 4.27 12.77 6.17
N ASN A 77 4.53 11.82 7.07
CA ASN A 77 5.69 11.87 7.97
C ASN A 77 7.00 11.59 7.23
N LYS A 78 6.97 10.78 6.15
CA LYS A 78 8.16 10.48 5.33
C LYS A 78 8.24 11.32 4.06
N LEU A 79 7.09 11.77 3.55
CA LEU A 79 6.99 12.58 2.34
C LEU A 79 5.94 13.68 2.55
N PRO A 80 6.32 14.86 3.07
CA PRO A 80 5.37 15.89 3.54
C PRO A 80 4.34 16.37 2.52
N VAL A 81 4.65 16.37 1.22
CA VAL A 81 3.68 16.73 0.16
C VAL A 81 2.42 15.86 0.20
N LEU A 82 2.51 14.64 0.75
CA LEU A 82 1.37 13.75 0.91
C LEU A 82 0.25 14.36 1.76
N SER A 83 0.56 15.27 2.69
CA SER A 83 -0.46 16.03 3.44
C SER A 83 -1.31 16.95 2.55
N LYS A 84 -0.76 17.43 1.43
CA LYS A 84 -1.46 18.31 0.48
C LYS A 84 -2.33 17.55 -0.49
N VAL A 85 -1.92 16.34 -0.88
CA VAL A 85 -2.67 15.49 -1.83
C VAL A 85 -3.63 14.51 -1.14
N GLY A 86 -3.47 14.29 0.16
CA GLY A 86 -4.35 13.40 0.94
C GLY A 86 -4.16 11.92 0.61
N LEU A 87 -2.94 11.51 0.26
CA LEU A 87 -2.61 10.14 -0.16
C LEU A 87 -1.45 9.55 0.64
N SER A 88 -1.36 8.23 0.67
CA SER A 88 -0.18 7.51 1.18
C SER A 88 0.02 6.21 0.40
N ALA A 89 1.15 5.54 0.65
CA ALA A 89 1.46 4.25 0.07
C ALA A 89 1.99 3.27 1.11
N VAL A 90 1.77 1.97 0.88
CA VAL A 90 2.50 0.90 1.59
C VAL A 90 2.93 -0.16 0.60
N ARG A 91 4.19 -0.59 0.70
CA ARG A 91 4.70 -1.76 -0.02
C ARG A 91 4.80 -2.89 0.98
N VAL A 92 4.34 -4.06 0.56
CA VAL A 92 4.29 -5.26 1.41
C VAL A 92 4.91 -6.42 0.63
N LYS A 93 5.72 -7.21 1.33
CA LYS A 93 6.11 -8.55 0.92
C LYS A 93 5.63 -9.53 1.99
N LEU A 94 4.93 -10.56 1.58
CA LEU A 94 4.54 -11.70 2.40
C LEU A 94 5.37 -12.91 2.00
N GLU A 95 5.89 -13.61 3.01
CA GLU A 95 6.47 -14.94 2.82
C GLU A 95 5.37 -15.97 2.47
N PRO A 96 5.73 -17.16 1.95
CA PRO A 96 4.75 -18.17 1.57
C PRO A 96 3.72 -18.46 2.68
N ARG A 97 2.43 -18.45 2.31
CA ARG A 97 1.30 -18.70 3.23
C ARG A 97 1.15 -17.73 4.40
N ALA A 98 1.94 -16.65 4.45
CA ALA A 98 1.73 -15.56 5.39
C ALA A 98 0.55 -14.69 4.93
N MET A 99 -0.07 -13.97 5.86
CA MET A 99 -1.23 -13.13 5.57
C MET A 99 -1.15 -11.77 6.23
N ILE A 100 -1.82 -10.79 5.64
CA ILE A 100 -2.21 -9.57 6.35
C ILE A 100 -3.36 -9.92 7.30
N ALA A 101 -3.19 -9.63 8.59
CA ALA A 101 -4.25 -9.81 9.57
C ALA A 101 -5.54 -9.13 9.07
N PRO A 102 -6.70 -9.81 9.13
CA PRO A 102 -7.94 -9.23 8.64
C PRO A 102 -8.19 -7.86 9.28
N LEU A 103 -8.48 -6.86 8.45
CA LEU A 103 -8.57 -5.47 8.88
C LEU A 103 -9.62 -4.69 8.10
N TRP A 104 -10.00 -3.54 8.63
CA TRP A 104 -10.65 -2.47 7.87
C TRP A 104 -9.90 -1.15 8.08
N SER A 105 -10.02 -0.24 7.11
CA SER A 105 -9.55 1.14 7.26
C SER A 105 -10.74 2.08 7.36
N PRO A 106 -10.91 2.83 8.47
CA PRO A 106 -12.03 3.76 8.61
C PRO A 106 -11.84 5.06 7.82
N ASN A 107 -10.60 5.41 7.46
CA ASN A 107 -10.27 6.70 6.85
C ASN A 107 -9.68 6.61 5.44
N ALA A 108 -9.49 5.41 4.86
CA ALA A 108 -8.90 5.28 3.54
C ALA A 108 -9.51 4.14 2.70
N HIS A 109 -9.76 4.43 1.42
CA HIS A 109 -9.87 3.40 0.39
C HIS A 109 -8.47 2.89 0.05
N GLN A 110 -8.37 1.62 -0.36
CA GLN A 110 -7.11 0.98 -0.73
C GLN A 110 -7.15 0.60 -2.21
N ILE A 111 -6.20 1.09 -3.00
CA ILE A 111 -5.98 0.66 -4.39
C ILE A 111 -4.71 -0.18 -4.39
N ILE A 112 -4.84 -1.48 -4.67
CA ILE A 112 -3.79 -2.46 -4.44
C ILE A 112 -3.36 -3.04 -5.78
N ARG A 113 -2.07 -2.93 -6.10
CA ARG A 113 -1.46 -3.52 -7.30
C ARG A 113 -0.50 -4.62 -6.89
N PHE A 114 -0.68 -5.81 -7.44
CA PHE A 114 0.17 -6.96 -7.19
C PHE A 114 1.39 -6.93 -8.11
N LEU A 115 2.58 -7.01 -7.51
CA LEU A 115 3.85 -6.81 -8.18
C LEU A 115 4.51 -8.14 -8.55
N ARG A 116 4.44 -9.14 -7.68
CA ARG A 116 5.06 -10.47 -7.86
C ARG A 116 4.35 -11.52 -7.02
N GLY A 117 4.45 -12.78 -7.46
CA GLY A 117 3.93 -13.93 -6.72
C GLY A 117 2.43 -14.15 -6.97
N ASP A 118 1.81 -14.84 -6.04
CA ASP A 118 0.39 -15.20 -6.07
C ASP A 118 -0.20 -15.27 -4.65
N GLY A 119 -1.52 -15.24 -4.57
CA GLY A 119 -2.21 -15.33 -3.30
C GLY A 119 -3.72 -15.26 -3.49
N ARG A 120 -4.42 -14.90 -2.42
CA ARG A 120 -5.88 -14.75 -2.42
C ARG A 120 -6.26 -13.51 -1.62
N VAL A 121 -7.25 -12.78 -2.10
CA VAL A 121 -7.91 -11.70 -1.36
C VAL A 121 -9.31 -12.15 -0.96
N GLU A 122 -9.72 -11.75 0.23
CA GLU A 122 -11.12 -11.77 0.63
C GLU A 122 -11.54 -10.39 1.08
N VAL A 123 -12.73 -9.96 0.63
CA VAL A 123 -13.36 -8.71 1.05
C VAL A 123 -14.80 -9.03 1.44
N ALA A 124 -15.20 -8.59 2.63
CA ALA A 124 -16.59 -8.65 3.09
C ALA A 124 -17.26 -7.28 2.93
N SER A 125 -18.57 -7.31 2.73
CA SER A 125 -19.44 -6.14 2.81
C SER A 125 -19.75 -5.79 4.27
N ASN A 126 -20.34 -4.61 4.50
CA ASN A 126 -20.75 -4.18 5.84
C ASN A 126 -21.88 -5.05 6.43
N ASP A 127 -22.61 -5.79 5.59
CA ASP A 127 -23.69 -6.68 6.01
C ASP A 127 -23.17 -8.09 6.38
N GLY A 128 -21.85 -8.30 6.36
CA GLY A 128 -21.21 -9.57 6.68
C GLY A 128 -21.12 -10.55 5.51
N GLU A 129 -21.74 -10.22 4.38
CA GLU A 129 -21.67 -11.05 3.16
C GLU A 129 -20.31 -10.92 2.46
N SER A 130 -19.85 -12.03 1.88
CA SER A 130 -18.63 -12.02 1.08
C SER A 130 -18.85 -11.25 -0.22
N LEU A 131 -18.09 -10.17 -0.42
CA LEU A 131 -18.18 -9.33 -1.62
C LEU A 131 -17.20 -9.79 -2.71
N LEU A 132 -16.02 -10.25 -2.31
CA LEU A 132 -14.94 -10.66 -3.21
C LEU A 132 -14.16 -11.81 -2.58
N GLN A 133 -13.92 -12.87 -3.35
CA GLN A 133 -12.97 -13.92 -3.04
C GLN A 133 -12.26 -14.30 -4.33
N GLU A 134 -11.03 -13.82 -4.50
CA GLU A 134 -10.32 -13.97 -5.77
C GLU A 134 -8.87 -14.38 -5.56
N ASP A 135 -8.41 -15.27 -6.44
CA ASP A 135 -6.99 -15.58 -6.55
C ASP A 135 -6.28 -14.42 -7.27
N LEU A 136 -5.11 -14.08 -6.78
CA LEU A 136 -4.33 -12.91 -7.17
C LEU A 136 -3.09 -13.36 -7.91
N LYS A 137 -2.74 -12.64 -8.97
CA LYS A 137 -1.48 -12.79 -9.70
C LYS A 137 -0.85 -11.44 -9.99
N GLU A 138 0.39 -11.49 -10.45
CA GLU A 138 1.14 -10.31 -10.89
C GLU A 138 0.35 -9.47 -11.89
N ASN A 139 0.38 -8.15 -11.69
CA ASN A 139 -0.34 -7.10 -12.43
C ASN A 139 -1.84 -6.98 -12.16
N ASP A 140 -2.46 -7.84 -11.35
CA ASP A 140 -3.83 -7.61 -10.90
C ASP A 140 -3.93 -6.32 -10.08
N VAL A 141 -5.10 -5.69 -10.15
CA VAL A 141 -5.45 -4.50 -9.36
C VAL A 141 -6.80 -4.73 -8.69
N ILE A 142 -6.86 -4.50 -7.39
CA ILE A 142 -8.10 -4.54 -6.62
C ILE A 142 -8.30 -3.21 -5.88
N ILE A 143 -9.57 -2.91 -5.59
CA ILE A 143 -9.95 -1.75 -4.79
C ILE A 143 -10.73 -2.25 -3.59
N VAL A 144 -10.28 -1.91 -2.38
CA VAL A 144 -11.02 -2.16 -1.14
C VAL A 144 -11.54 -0.83 -0.63
N PRO A 145 -12.86 -0.61 -0.60
CA PRO A 145 -13.42 0.62 -0.06
C PRO A 145 -13.16 0.77 1.45
N LYS A 146 -13.15 2.02 1.94
CA LYS A 146 -13.10 2.28 3.39
C LYS A 146 -14.22 1.55 4.12
N PHE A 147 -13.96 1.11 5.34
CA PHE A 147 -14.81 0.27 6.19
C PHE A 147 -15.00 -1.19 5.77
N TYR A 148 -14.66 -1.59 4.54
CA TYR A 148 -14.85 -2.97 4.12
C TYR A 148 -13.77 -3.87 4.74
N PRO A 149 -14.15 -4.88 5.55
CA PRO A 149 -13.21 -5.87 6.06
C PRO A 149 -12.51 -6.58 4.92
N SER A 150 -11.20 -6.75 5.03
CA SER A 150 -10.42 -7.46 4.02
C SER A 150 -9.21 -8.15 4.61
N THR A 151 -8.77 -9.21 3.92
CA THR A 151 -7.49 -9.87 4.17
C THR A 151 -6.86 -10.31 2.85
N ILE A 152 -5.53 -10.46 2.86
CA ILE A 152 -4.76 -11.01 1.75
C ILE A 152 -3.85 -12.06 2.33
N ILE A 153 -3.89 -13.27 1.76
CA ILE A 153 -2.97 -14.37 2.08
C ILE A 153 -2.10 -14.67 0.87
N ALA A 154 -0.81 -14.89 1.11
CA ALA A 154 0.12 -15.29 0.07
C ALA A 154 -0.04 -16.78 -0.27
N GLY A 155 0.18 -17.12 -1.53
CA GLY A 155 0.32 -18.50 -1.98
C GLY A 155 1.70 -19.07 -1.65
N GLU A 156 2.05 -20.18 -2.31
CA GLU A 156 3.27 -20.95 -2.03
C GLU A 156 4.55 -20.23 -2.48
N ARG A 157 4.45 -19.27 -3.41
CA ARG A 157 5.60 -18.49 -3.90
C ARG A 157 5.82 -17.17 -3.13
N GLY A 158 5.02 -16.91 -2.10
CA GLY A 158 4.94 -15.60 -1.47
C GLY A 158 4.22 -14.57 -2.36
N LEU A 159 4.06 -13.35 -1.85
CA LEU A 159 3.31 -12.31 -2.54
C LEU A 159 3.91 -10.92 -2.24
N GLU A 160 4.08 -10.11 -3.28
CA GLU A 160 4.53 -8.73 -3.15
C GLU A 160 3.54 -7.78 -3.81
N PHE A 161 3.14 -6.71 -3.12
CA PHE A 161 2.19 -5.73 -3.63
C PHE A 161 2.45 -4.32 -3.09
N ILE A 162 1.88 -3.33 -3.76
CA ILE A 162 1.82 -1.95 -3.30
C ILE A 162 0.36 -1.54 -3.14
N LYS A 163 0.05 -0.81 -2.06
CA LYS A 163 -1.24 -0.16 -1.87
C LYS A 163 -1.05 1.35 -1.93
N ILE A 164 -1.92 2.03 -2.64
CA ILE A 164 -2.15 3.47 -2.52
C ILE A 164 -3.40 3.66 -1.67
N LEU A 165 -3.32 4.52 -0.65
CA LEU A 165 -4.41 4.77 0.27
C LEU A 165 -4.86 6.22 0.15
N THR A 166 -6.18 6.44 0.15
CA THR A 166 -6.79 7.77 0.03
C THR A 166 -6.80 8.54 1.36
N SER A 167 -5.67 8.51 2.07
CA SER A 167 -5.41 9.25 3.31
C SER A 167 -3.91 9.46 3.44
N ASP A 168 -3.48 10.62 3.90
CA ASP A 168 -2.07 10.98 4.14
C ASP A 168 -1.53 10.37 5.46
N SER A 169 -2.43 9.90 6.31
CA SER A 169 -2.16 9.24 7.58
C SER A 169 -3.18 8.11 7.81
N PRO A 170 -3.07 7.00 7.05
CA PRO A 170 -4.06 5.95 7.09
C PRO A 170 -4.06 5.22 8.44
N THR A 171 -5.25 4.82 8.89
CA THR A 171 -5.42 3.99 10.07
C THR A 171 -6.06 2.66 9.69
N ALA A 172 -5.80 1.63 10.47
CA ALA A 172 -6.39 0.31 10.32
C ALA A 172 -6.78 -0.24 11.69
N SER A 173 -7.88 -0.99 11.71
CA SER A 173 -8.33 -1.77 12.86
C SER A 173 -8.34 -3.23 12.46
N TYR A 174 -7.87 -4.09 13.36
CA TYR A 174 -7.60 -5.50 13.08
C TYR A 174 -8.59 -6.40 13.82
N PHE A 175 -9.02 -7.48 13.17
CA PHE A 175 -9.86 -8.51 13.80
C PHE A 175 -9.01 -9.59 14.49
N ALA A 176 -7.78 -9.82 14.06
CA ALA A 176 -6.87 -10.83 14.63
C ALA A 176 -5.51 -10.23 14.96
N GLY A 177 -4.70 -10.96 15.76
CA GLY A 177 -3.38 -10.50 16.21
C GLY A 177 -3.41 -9.85 17.60
N GLY A 178 -2.26 -9.40 18.09
CA GLY A 178 -2.05 -8.77 19.39
C GLY A 178 -2.76 -7.43 19.53
N ASN A 179 -2.96 -6.73 18.42
CA ASN A 179 -3.66 -5.44 18.31
C ASN A 179 -5.13 -5.58 17.85
N SER A 180 -5.71 -6.79 17.95
CA SER A 180 -7.11 -7.05 17.60
C SER A 180 -8.09 -6.26 18.47
N VAL A 181 -9.16 -5.75 17.85
CA VAL A 181 -10.26 -5.09 18.56
C VAL A 181 -10.94 -6.02 19.58
N TYR A 182 -11.01 -7.32 19.31
CA TYR A 182 -11.59 -8.28 20.26
C TYR A 182 -10.77 -8.39 21.55
N LYS A 183 -9.44 -8.21 21.47
CA LYS A 183 -8.58 -8.21 22.66
C LYS A 183 -8.67 -6.93 23.48
N ALA A 184 -9.16 -5.84 22.89
CA ALA A 184 -9.45 -4.59 23.58
C ALA A 184 -10.79 -4.62 24.34
N ILE A 185 -11.67 -5.57 24.01
CA ILE A 185 -12.97 -5.77 24.65
C ILE A 185 -12.83 -6.80 25.79
N PRO A 186 -13.52 -6.64 26.94
CA PRO A 186 -13.51 -7.63 28.00
C PRO A 186 -13.90 -9.03 27.51
N ALA A 187 -13.19 -10.05 27.99
CA ALA A 187 -13.37 -11.46 27.61
C ALA A 187 -14.82 -11.91 27.60
N GLN A 188 -15.51 -11.62 28.71
CA GLN A 188 -16.90 -11.97 28.90
C GLN A 188 -17.81 -11.30 27.86
N VAL A 189 -17.56 -10.04 27.48
CA VAL A 189 -18.39 -9.34 26.48
C VAL A 189 -18.21 -9.98 25.10
N VAL A 190 -16.97 -10.35 24.73
CA VAL A 190 -16.71 -11.04 23.46
C VAL A 190 -17.34 -12.44 23.47
N ALA A 191 -17.19 -13.19 24.57
CA ALA A 191 -17.76 -14.52 24.72
C ALA A 191 -19.29 -14.51 24.57
N GLU A 192 -19.97 -13.57 25.26
CA GLU A 192 -21.41 -13.40 25.17
C GLU A 192 -21.86 -12.95 23.76
N ALA A 193 -21.12 -12.01 23.14
CA ALA A 193 -21.46 -11.51 21.81
C ALA A 193 -21.32 -12.57 20.71
N LEU A 194 -20.30 -13.44 20.81
CA LEU A 194 -20.04 -14.52 19.87
C LEU A 194 -20.75 -15.83 20.25
N GLN A 195 -21.43 -15.87 21.39
CA GLN A 195 -22.09 -17.05 21.95
C GLN A 195 -21.14 -18.27 22.09
N ILE A 196 -19.93 -18.02 22.59
CA ILE A 196 -18.93 -19.05 22.85
C ILE A 196 -18.64 -19.18 24.35
N PRO A 197 -18.19 -20.35 24.85
CA PRO A 197 -17.71 -20.49 26.23
C PRO A 197 -16.59 -19.50 26.56
N LEU A 198 -16.59 -19.00 27.80
CA LEU A 198 -15.57 -18.03 28.24
C LEU A 198 -14.15 -18.61 28.17
N GLU A 199 -13.98 -19.91 28.46
CA GLU A 199 -12.68 -20.58 28.32
C GLU A 199 -12.16 -20.58 26.88
N GLU A 200 -13.04 -20.69 25.87
CA GLU A 200 -12.66 -20.64 24.46
C GLU A 200 -12.22 -19.23 24.08
N GLU A 201 -12.94 -18.20 24.52
CA GLU A 201 -12.53 -16.80 24.31
C GLU A 201 -11.16 -16.53 24.93
N ILE A 202 -10.93 -16.97 26.18
CA ILE A 202 -9.65 -16.82 26.88
C ILE A 202 -8.53 -17.52 26.11
N TYR A 203 -8.80 -18.70 25.54
CA TYR A 203 -7.84 -19.42 24.70
C TYR A 203 -7.54 -18.67 23.39
N ILE A 204 -8.57 -18.26 22.64
CA ILE A 204 -8.45 -17.53 21.36
C ILE A 204 -7.66 -16.24 21.55
N ARG A 205 -7.97 -15.49 22.60
CA ARG A 205 -7.28 -14.26 23.01
C ARG A 205 -5.79 -14.46 23.26
N GLN A 206 -5.40 -15.63 23.78
CA GLN A 206 -4.00 -15.98 24.03
C GLN A 206 -3.23 -16.30 22.74
N GLN A 207 -3.94 -16.68 21.67
CA GLN A 207 -3.34 -16.94 20.37
C GLN A 207 -2.84 -15.66 19.71
N ARG A 208 -1.74 -15.77 18.94
CA ARG A 208 -1.19 -14.69 18.11
C ARG A 208 -1.02 -13.36 18.86
N ARG A 209 -0.58 -13.39 20.13
CA ARG A 209 -0.32 -12.17 20.92
C ARG A 209 0.91 -11.39 20.44
N LYS A 210 1.82 -12.05 19.73
CA LYS A 210 3.05 -11.45 19.21
C LYS A 210 2.94 -11.03 17.73
N ASP A 211 1.91 -11.49 17.05
CA ASP A 211 1.65 -11.16 15.64
C ASP A 211 0.64 -10.01 15.60
N GLU A 212 0.89 -8.96 14.82
CA GLU A 212 -0.02 -7.80 14.73
C GLU A 212 -0.55 -7.63 13.31
N VAL A 213 0.24 -7.01 12.43
CA VAL A 213 -0.20 -6.65 11.07
C VAL A 213 -0.03 -7.81 10.09
N ILE A 214 1.09 -8.52 10.20
CA ILE A 214 1.40 -9.69 9.38
C ILE A 214 1.31 -10.90 10.29
N LEU A 215 0.54 -11.90 9.88
CA LEU A 215 0.44 -13.20 10.55
C LEU A 215 1.29 -14.20 9.75
N PRO A 216 2.36 -14.77 10.33
CA PRO A 216 3.12 -15.84 9.71
C PRO A 216 2.24 -17.08 9.46
N ALA A 217 2.68 -17.90 8.51
CA ALA A 217 2.04 -19.19 8.24
C ALA A 217 1.95 -20.04 9.52
N VAL A 218 0.80 -20.70 9.72
CA VAL A 218 0.62 -21.62 10.86
C VAL A 218 1.63 -22.76 10.73
N ARG A 219 2.50 -22.94 11.73
CA ARG A 219 3.42 -24.07 11.76
C ARG A 219 2.60 -25.34 11.97
N GLN A 220 2.72 -26.31 11.06
CA GLN A 220 1.98 -27.59 11.11
C GLN A 220 2.24 -28.45 12.37
N HIS A 221 3.07 -28.00 13.31
CA HIS A 221 3.40 -28.73 14.55
C HIS A 221 2.63 -28.21 15.78
N GLU A 222 1.68 -27.29 15.63
CA GLU A 222 0.92 -26.66 16.73
C GLU A 222 -0.61 -26.80 16.59
N ILE A 223 -1.09 -27.80 15.84
CA ILE A 223 -2.52 -28.19 15.80
C ILE A 223 -2.68 -29.54 16.50
#